data_AF-A0A6A3NJP8-F1
#
_entry.id   AF-A0A6A3NJP8-F1
#
_cell.length_a   1.000
_cell.length_b   1.000
_cell.length_c   1.000
_cell.angle_alpha   90.00
_cell.angle_beta   90.00
_cell.angle_gamma   90.00
#
_symmetry.space_group_name_H-M   'P 1'
#
loop_
_entity.id
_entity.type
_entity.pdbx_description
1 polymer ?
#
loop_
_entity_poly.entity_id
_entity_poly.type
_entity_poly.pdbx_seq_one_letter_code
_entity_poly.pdbx_strand_id
1 'polypeptide(L)'
;MALGAAVCDIRYGRTYVYQVVRDKDVLDSVGFAWNRDAAMWNDVIIPSLETYVDIFGGGKIPQKFVVPSEVPWPEEAWGKNLGYILSDLQSKGTYFGFYGRDIEKLGELGLNQKLSSRAWKKRVAPLLDLYMELHGEEEVPHDFVIPSETPWDEKMWGVRLGLIVARNPQFTPRKC
;
A
#
# COMPACT_ATOMS: atom_id res chain seq x y z
N MET A 1 30.80 4.33 -5.88
CA MET A 1 29.46 4.26 -5.23
C MET A 1 28.60 3.32 -6.05
N ALA A 2 27.88 2.38 -5.43
CA ALA A 2 26.96 1.52 -6.17
C ALA A 2 25.73 2.31 -6.63
N LEU A 3 25.20 2.04 -7.82
CA LEU A 3 24.03 2.75 -8.37
C LEU A 3 22.84 2.71 -7.40
N GLY A 4 22.62 1.58 -6.73
CA GLY A 4 21.55 1.45 -5.73
C GLY A 4 21.68 2.43 -4.56
N ALA A 5 22.90 2.70 -4.09
CA ALA A 5 23.15 3.68 -3.03
C ALA A 5 22.90 5.11 -3.53
N ALA A 6 23.38 5.43 -4.73
CA ALA A 6 23.15 6.75 -5.35
C ALA A 6 21.66 7.03 -5.57
N VAL A 7 20.90 6.07 -6.12
CA VAL A 7 19.45 6.18 -6.32
C VAL A 7 18.72 6.33 -4.98
N CYS A 8 19.16 5.60 -3.94
CA CYS A 8 18.63 5.76 -2.60
C CYS A 8 18.82 7.20 -2.10
N ASP A 9 20.03 7.75 -2.24
CA ASP A 9 20.33 9.11 -1.80
C ASP A 9 19.56 10.18 -2.59
N ILE A 10 19.38 9.97 -3.90
CA ILE A 10 18.55 10.83 -4.76
C ILE A 10 17.10 10.86 -4.25
N ARG A 11 16.49 9.70 -3.99
CA ARG A 11 15.10 9.61 -3.53
C ARG A 11 14.86 10.29 -2.18
N TYR A 12 15.82 10.19 -1.28
CA TYR A 12 15.75 10.84 0.03
C TYR A 12 16.24 12.29 0.04
N GLY A 13 16.61 12.84 -1.13
CA GLY A 13 17.12 14.21 -1.25
C GLY A 13 18.39 14.47 -0.45
N ARG A 14 19.17 13.43 -0.13
CA ARG A 14 20.36 13.55 0.74
C ARG A 14 21.57 14.11 0.00
N THR A 15 21.69 13.79 -1.27
CA THR A 15 22.81 14.19 -2.13
C THR A 15 22.31 14.48 -3.54
N TYR A 16 23.19 15.03 -4.39
CA TYR A 16 22.91 15.34 -5.80
C TYR A 16 21.74 16.30 -6.07
N VAL A 17 21.36 17.13 -5.09
CA VAL A 17 20.19 18.02 -5.19
C VAL A 17 20.22 18.88 -6.45
N TYR A 18 21.37 19.49 -6.78
CA TYR A 18 21.51 20.32 -7.97
C TYR A 18 21.39 19.52 -9.28
N GLN A 19 21.98 18.33 -9.34
CA GLN A 19 21.90 17.45 -10.52
C GLN A 19 20.48 16.92 -10.71
N VAL A 20 19.81 16.56 -9.62
CA VAL A 20 18.41 16.12 -9.61
C VAL A 20 17.48 17.21 -10.12
N VAL A 21 17.69 18.47 -9.70
CA VAL A 21 16.89 19.60 -10.19
C VAL A 21 17.16 19.86 -11.66
N ARG A 22 18.44 19.86 -12.08
CA ARG A 22 18.83 20.12 -13.47
C ARG A 22 18.33 19.05 -14.43
N ASP A 23 18.46 17.77 -14.05
CA ASP A 23 18.22 16.62 -14.92
C ASP A 23 16.87 15.96 -14.60
N LYS A 24 15.96 16.68 -13.93
CA LYS A 24 14.65 16.16 -13.51
C LYS A 24 13.87 15.57 -14.68
N ASP A 25 13.77 16.31 -15.78
CA ASP A 25 13.01 15.87 -16.95
C ASP A 25 13.63 14.63 -17.60
N VAL A 26 14.97 14.51 -17.54
CA VAL A 26 15.68 13.32 -18.03
C VAL A 26 15.36 12.13 -17.15
N LEU A 27 15.42 12.28 -15.82
CA LEU A 27 15.04 11.25 -14.86
C LEU A 27 13.57 10.83 -15.03
N ASP A 28 12.67 11.79 -15.24
CA ASP A 28 11.26 11.52 -15.49
C ASP A 28 11.07 10.75 -16.82
N SER A 29 11.80 11.12 -17.88
CA SER A 29 11.72 10.46 -19.21
C SER A 29 12.18 9.01 -19.22
N VAL A 30 13.12 8.65 -18.34
CA VAL A 30 13.61 7.26 -18.19
C VAL A 30 12.81 6.45 -17.16
N GLY A 31 11.69 6.99 -16.68
CA GLY A 31 10.82 6.30 -15.71
C GLY A 31 11.42 6.22 -14.31
N PHE A 32 12.16 7.23 -13.86
CA PHE A 32 12.75 7.22 -12.52
C PHE A 32 11.65 7.18 -11.43
N ALA A 33 11.54 6.05 -10.74
CA ALA A 33 10.62 5.89 -9.63
C ALA A 33 11.08 6.71 -8.40
N TRP A 34 10.59 7.95 -8.28
CA TRP A 34 10.84 8.85 -7.14
C TRP A 34 10.35 8.25 -5.83
N ASN A 35 9.15 7.69 -5.84
CA ASN A 35 8.61 6.93 -4.73
C ASN A 35 8.62 5.44 -5.11
N ARG A 36 9.62 4.73 -4.58
CA ARG A 36 9.78 3.28 -4.81
C ARG A 36 8.53 2.50 -4.42
N ASP A 37 7.88 2.87 -3.31
CA ASP A 37 6.73 2.14 -2.79
C ASP A 37 5.48 2.41 -3.63
N ALA A 38 5.31 3.63 -4.13
CA ALA A 38 4.23 3.96 -5.07
C ALA A 38 4.40 3.22 -6.40
N ALA A 39 5.61 3.22 -6.97
CA ALA A 39 5.90 2.48 -8.21
C ALA A 39 5.68 0.97 -8.01
N MET A 40 6.17 0.42 -6.90
CA MET A 40 5.93 -1.00 -6.58
C MET A 40 4.44 -1.31 -6.43
N TRP A 41 3.65 -0.41 -5.86
CA TRP A 41 2.21 -0.60 -5.72
C TRP A 41 1.47 -0.53 -7.06
N ASN A 42 1.69 0.55 -7.82
CA ASN A 42 0.94 0.88 -9.03
C ASN A 42 1.39 0.08 -10.25
N ASP A 43 2.69 -0.19 -10.38
CA ASP A 43 3.25 -0.77 -11.62
C ASP A 43 3.43 -2.29 -11.48
N VAL A 44 3.52 -2.80 -10.25
CA VAL A 44 3.78 -4.22 -10.00
C VAL A 44 2.64 -4.89 -9.27
N ILE A 45 2.29 -4.43 -8.07
CA ILE A 45 1.32 -5.14 -7.21
C ILE A 45 -0.06 -5.13 -7.86
N ILE A 46 -0.63 -3.96 -8.15
CA ILE A 46 -1.99 -3.85 -8.68
C ILE A 46 -2.15 -4.56 -10.04
N PRO A 47 -1.30 -4.34 -11.06
CA PRO A 47 -1.44 -5.01 -12.35
C PRO A 47 -1.25 -6.53 -12.27
N SER A 48 -0.38 -7.01 -11.37
CA SER A 48 -0.24 -8.46 -11.12
C SER A 48 -1.48 -9.04 -10.45
N LEU A 49 -2.13 -8.29 -9.56
CA LEU A 49 -3.37 -8.72 -8.93
C LEU A 49 -4.50 -8.81 -9.94
N GLU A 50 -4.64 -7.82 -10.81
CA GLU A 50 -5.60 -7.83 -11.93
C GLU A 50 -5.37 -9.05 -12.83
N THR A 51 -4.13 -9.25 -13.28
CA THR A 51 -3.76 -10.43 -14.11
C THR A 51 -4.04 -11.76 -13.40
N TYR A 52 -3.74 -11.85 -12.10
CA TYR A 52 -4.04 -13.05 -11.30
C TYR A 52 -5.54 -13.33 -11.25
N VAL A 53 -6.36 -12.29 -11.04
CA VAL A 53 -7.82 -12.42 -10.99
C VAL A 53 -8.37 -12.85 -12.35
N ASP A 54 -7.87 -12.27 -13.45
CA ASP A 54 -8.30 -12.62 -14.80
C ASP A 54 -8.00 -14.08 -15.16
N ILE A 55 -6.83 -14.60 -14.77
CA ILE A 55 -6.42 -15.98 -15.07
C ILE A 55 -7.09 -17.00 -14.15
N PHE A 56 -7.16 -16.71 -12.85
CA PHE A 56 -7.55 -17.70 -11.83
C PHE A 56 -8.96 -17.48 -11.25
N GLY A 57 -9.67 -16.43 -11.68
CA GLY A 57 -10.97 -16.05 -11.12
C GLY A 57 -10.87 -15.45 -9.71
N GLY A 58 -9.68 -15.00 -9.31
CA GLY A 58 -9.38 -14.40 -8.01
C GLY A 58 -9.16 -15.39 -6.87
N GLY A 59 -9.36 -14.92 -5.64
CA GLY A 59 -9.19 -15.72 -4.43
C GLY A 59 -7.85 -15.51 -3.70
N LYS A 60 -7.54 -16.44 -2.79
CA LYS A 60 -6.37 -16.32 -1.92
C LYS A 60 -5.10 -16.69 -2.68
N ILE A 61 -4.29 -15.68 -2.99
CA ILE A 61 -2.98 -15.87 -3.61
C ILE A 61 -2.06 -16.69 -2.67
N PRO A 62 -1.47 -17.81 -3.13
CA PRO A 62 -0.53 -18.59 -2.33
C PRO A 62 0.68 -17.77 -1.90
N GLN A 63 1.13 -17.91 -0.65
CA GLN A 63 2.27 -17.15 -0.12
C GLN A 63 3.56 -17.31 -0.95
N LYS A 64 3.73 -18.47 -1.62
CA LYS A 64 4.90 -18.75 -2.47
C LYS A 64 4.68 -18.42 -3.95
N PHE A 65 3.56 -17.78 -4.30
CA PHE A 65 3.25 -17.44 -5.68
C PHE A 65 4.26 -16.41 -6.22
N VAL A 66 4.96 -16.82 -7.26
CA VAL A 66 5.90 -16.00 -8.01
C VAL A 66 5.27 -15.70 -9.37
N VAL A 67 5.28 -14.43 -9.76
CA VAL A 67 4.73 -13.97 -11.04
C VAL A 67 5.55 -14.60 -12.17
N PRO A 68 4.91 -15.37 -13.08
CA PRO A 68 5.55 -15.91 -14.28
C PRO A 68 6.20 -14.81 -15.13
N SER A 69 7.29 -15.15 -15.81
CA SER A 69 8.02 -14.23 -16.69
C SER A 69 7.53 -14.32 -18.13
N GLU A 70 6.23 -14.16 -18.32
CA GLU A 70 5.56 -14.31 -19.61
C GLU A 70 4.28 -13.48 -19.67
N VAL A 71 3.83 -13.19 -20.88
CA VAL A 71 2.51 -12.56 -21.14
C VAL A 71 1.40 -13.49 -20.62
N PRO A 72 0.34 -12.98 -19.96
CA PRO A 72 -0.05 -11.57 -19.82
C PRO A 72 0.49 -10.84 -18.59
N TRP A 73 1.43 -11.42 -17.85
CA TRP A 73 1.95 -10.76 -16.64
C TRP A 73 2.76 -9.52 -16.99
N PRO A 74 2.65 -8.43 -16.20
CA PRO A 74 3.42 -7.22 -16.40
C PRO A 74 4.92 -7.50 -16.22
N GLU A 75 5.75 -6.99 -17.13
CA GLU A 75 7.18 -7.29 -17.19
C GLU A 75 7.90 -6.89 -15.90
N GLU A 76 7.49 -5.78 -15.29
CA GLU A 76 8.03 -5.25 -14.03
C GLU A 76 7.80 -6.20 -12.85
N ALA A 77 6.77 -7.05 -12.95
CA ALA A 77 6.42 -8.03 -11.95
C ALA A 77 7.08 -9.40 -12.15
N TRP A 78 7.68 -9.65 -13.32
CA TRP A 78 8.27 -10.96 -13.63
C TRP A 78 9.28 -11.41 -12.56
N GLY A 79 9.09 -12.63 -12.06
CA GLY A 79 9.91 -13.22 -11.01
C GLY A 79 9.71 -12.63 -9.62
N LYS A 80 8.79 -11.67 -9.42
CA LYS A 80 8.46 -11.16 -8.09
C LYS A 80 7.58 -12.14 -7.33
N ASN A 81 7.89 -12.33 -6.05
CA ASN A 81 7.07 -13.14 -5.16
C ASN A 81 5.87 -12.32 -4.62
N LEU A 82 4.83 -12.22 -5.45
CA LEU A 82 3.60 -11.49 -5.12
C LEU A 82 2.93 -12.05 -3.87
N GLY A 83 2.93 -13.38 -3.70
CA GLY A 83 2.39 -14.03 -2.51
C GLY A 83 3.05 -13.57 -1.21
N TYR A 84 4.38 -13.46 -1.22
CA TYR A 84 5.16 -12.99 -0.09
C TYR A 84 4.91 -11.51 0.19
N ILE A 85 4.84 -10.68 -0.85
CA ILE A 85 4.54 -9.24 -0.73
C ILE A 85 3.19 -9.03 -0.03
N LEU A 86 2.14 -9.75 -0.44
CA LEU A 86 0.81 -9.66 0.17
C LEU A 86 0.78 -10.22 1.59
N SER A 87 1.55 -11.27 1.87
CA SER A 87 1.73 -11.81 3.23
C SER A 87 2.41 -10.79 4.15
N ASP A 88 3.40 -10.04 3.65
CA ASP A 88 4.07 -8.98 4.39
C ASP A 88 3.14 -7.78 4.64
N LEU A 89 2.28 -7.46 3.67
CA LEU A 89 1.23 -6.45 3.85
C LEU A 89 0.31 -6.83 5.02
N GLN A 90 -0.18 -8.07 5.07
CA GLN A 90 -1.06 -8.53 6.14
C GLN A 90 -0.36 -8.60 7.51
N SER A 91 0.87 -9.08 7.54
CA SER A 91 1.59 -9.36 8.78
C SER A 91 2.31 -8.14 9.36
N LYS A 92 2.80 -7.23 8.52
CA LYS A 92 3.62 -6.08 8.91
C LYS A 92 2.98 -4.73 8.56
N GLY A 93 1.95 -4.70 7.72
CA GLY A 93 1.37 -3.46 7.21
C GLY A 93 2.33 -2.71 6.29
N THR A 94 3.02 -3.42 5.39
CA THR A 94 3.74 -2.79 4.27
C THR A 94 2.73 -2.19 3.30
N TYR A 95 3.07 -1.08 2.64
CA TYR A 95 2.18 -0.35 1.71
C TYR A 95 0.82 0.07 2.29
N PHE A 96 0.67 0.15 3.62
CA PHE A 96 -0.63 0.36 4.28
C PHE A 96 -1.40 1.58 3.76
N GLY A 97 -0.73 2.71 3.51
CA GLY A 97 -1.39 3.90 2.95
C GLY A 97 -1.99 3.66 1.57
N PHE A 98 -1.29 2.92 0.69
CA PHE A 98 -1.80 2.55 -0.63
C PHE A 98 -2.93 1.51 -0.53
N TYR A 99 -2.73 0.49 0.29
CA TYR A 99 -3.77 -0.51 0.60
C TYR A 99 -5.07 0.15 1.08
N GLY A 100 -4.96 1.13 1.97
CA GLY A 100 -6.11 1.82 2.53
C GLY A 100 -6.83 2.75 1.54
N ARG A 101 -6.10 3.34 0.58
CA ARG A 101 -6.68 4.14 -0.50
C ARG A 101 -7.40 3.26 -1.53
N ASP A 102 -6.78 2.13 -1.90
CA ASP A 102 -7.28 1.24 -2.95
C ASP A 102 -8.12 0.07 -2.40
N ILE A 103 -8.59 0.16 -1.15
CA ILE A 103 -9.25 -0.95 -0.47
C ILE A 103 -10.51 -1.44 -1.20
N GLU A 104 -11.23 -0.52 -1.85
CA GLU A 104 -12.42 -0.81 -2.66
C GLU A 104 -12.03 -1.58 -3.93
N LYS A 105 -11.06 -1.07 -4.69
CA LYS A 105 -10.48 -1.75 -5.86
C LYS A 105 -9.97 -3.15 -5.51
N LEU A 106 -9.27 -3.29 -4.38
CA LEU A 106 -8.84 -4.60 -3.88
C LEU A 106 -10.02 -5.51 -3.51
N GLY A 107 -11.13 -4.93 -3.05
CA GLY A 107 -12.36 -5.66 -2.78
C GLY A 107 -13.03 -6.20 -4.05
N GLU A 108 -13.05 -5.40 -5.11
CA GLU A 108 -13.53 -5.79 -6.45
C GLU A 108 -12.69 -6.93 -7.03
N LEU A 109 -11.37 -6.92 -6.79
CA LEU A 109 -10.44 -7.99 -7.14
C LEU A 109 -10.54 -9.23 -6.22
N GLY A 110 -11.46 -9.25 -5.25
CA GLY A 110 -11.66 -10.36 -4.32
C GLY A 110 -10.58 -10.51 -3.24
N LEU A 111 -9.72 -9.50 -3.06
CA LEU A 111 -8.58 -9.52 -2.13
C LEU A 111 -8.96 -8.93 -0.77
N ASN A 112 -9.87 -9.61 -0.08
CA ASN A 112 -10.44 -9.19 1.20
C ASN A 112 -9.64 -9.68 2.42
N GLN A 113 -8.30 -9.71 2.32
CA GLN A 113 -7.46 -10.28 3.37
C GLN A 113 -7.40 -9.37 4.60
N LYS A 114 -7.52 -9.99 5.79
CA LYS A 114 -7.53 -9.31 7.09
C LYS A 114 -6.11 -8.99 7.55
N LEU A 115 -5.98 -7.90 8.30
CA LEU A 115 -4.73 -7.54 8.94
C LEU A 115 -4.46 -8.44 10.15
N SER A 116 -3.19 -8.76 10.36
CA SER A 116 -2.75 -9.40 11.60
C SER A 116 -2.83 -8.42 12.78
N SER A 117 -2.85 -8.93 14.02
CA SER A 117 -2.81 -8.08 15.23
C SER A 117 -1.57 -7.19 15.25
N ARG A 118 -0.44 -7.68 14.73
CA ARG A 118 0.81 -6.90 14.62
C ARG A 118 0.64 -5.71 13.68
N ALA A 119 0.13 -5.94 12.47
CA ALA A 119 -0.11 -4.88 11.50
C ALA A 119 -1.14 -3.88 12.02
N TRP A 120 -2.22 -4.37 12.65
CA TRP A 120 -3.26 -3.54 13.26
C TRP A 120 -2.70 -2.60 14.31
N LYS A 121 -2.02 -3.14 15.34
CA LYS A 121 -1.41 -2.33 16.41
C LYS A 121 -0.43 -1.29 15.88
N LYS A 122 0.28 -1.61 14.80
CA LYS A 122 1.30 -0.72 14.24
C LYS A 122 0.72 0.37 13.33
N ARG A 123 -0.33 0.07 12.57
CA ARG A 123 -0.81 0.93 11.47
C ARG A 123 -2.17 1.55 11.73
N VAL A 124 -3.08 0.80 12.35
CA VAL A 124 -4.49 1.21 12.51
C VAL A 124 -4.74 1.79 13.88
N ALA A 125 -4.23 1.16 14.95
CA ALA A 125 -4.49 1.62 16.32
C ALA A 125 -4.12 3.12 16.55
N PRO A 126 -2.96 3.63 16.11
CA PRO A 126 -2.64 5.04 16.28
C PRO A 126 -3.58 6.00 15.51
N LEU A 127 -4.16 5.53 14.39
CA LEU A 127 -5.13 6.32 13.62
C LEU A 127 -6.50 6.34 14.30
N LEU A 128 -6.87 5.26 14.98
CA LEU A 128 -8.09 5.21 15.80
C LEU A 128 -7.94 6.06 17.07
N ASP A 129 -6.78 6.00 17.72
CA ASP A 129 -6.49 6.87 18.87
C ASP A 129 -6.63 8.34 18.46
N LEU A 130 -6.06 8.73 17.32
CA LEU A 130 -6.18 10.09 16.79
C LEU A 130 -7.62 10.45 16.40
N TYR A 131 -8.35 9.52 15.78
CA TYR A 131 -9.78 9.73 15.49
C TYR A 131 -10.58 9.99 16.76
N MET A 132 -10.35 9.20 17.82
CA MET A 132 -11.02 9.35 19.11
C MET A 132 -10.67 10.68 19.80
N GLU A 133 -9.44 11.16 19.66
CA GLU A 133 -9.07 12.49 20.17
C GLU A 133 -9.82 13.62 19.46
N LEU A 134 -10.08 13.48 18.16
CA LEU A 134 -10.76 14.49 17.33
C LEU A 134 -12.29 14.44 17.42
N HIS A 135 -12.87 13.24 17.52
CA HIS A 135 -14.31 13.00 17.41
C HIS A 135 -14.94 12.40 18.68
N GLY A 136 -14.15 12.08 19.71
CA GLY A 136 -14.61 11.44 20.94
C GLY A 136 -14.82 9.93 20.80
N GLU A 137 -15.69 9.35 21.64
CA GLU A 137 -16.02 7.91 21.62
C GLU A 137 -16.99 7.50 20.50
N GLU A 138 -17.12 8.34 19.46
CA GLU A 138 -17.96 8.04 18.31
C GLU A 138 -17.38 6.87 17.51
N GLU A 139 -18.25 6.00 17.01
CA GLU A 139 -17.82 4.90 16.14
C GLU A 139 -17.36 5.46 14.80
N VAL A 140 -16.23 4.96 14.28
CA VAL A 140 -15.70 5.40 12.99
C VAL A 140 -16.73 5.09 11.88
N PRO A 141 -17.25 6.11 11.16
CA PRO A 141 -18.19 5.91 10.07
C PRO A 141 -17.61 4.96 9.01
N HIS A 142 -18.47 4.11 8.43
CA HIS A 142 -18.05 3.11 7.44
C HIS A 142 -17.34 3.73 6.22
N ASP A 143 -17.81 4.91 5.79
CA ASP A 143 -17.29 5.67 4.66
C ASP A 143 -16.20 6.67 5.04
N PHE A 144 -15.77 6.72 6.32
CA PHE A 144 -14.78 7.67 6.78
C PHE A 144 -13.46 7.53 6.02
N VAL A 145 -13.01 8.67 5.49
CA VAL A 145 -11.76 8.84 4.76
C VAL A 145 -10.91 9.84 5.51
N ILE A 146 -9.64 9.52 5.72
CA ILE A 146 -8.70 10.42 6.39
C ILE A 146 -8.56 11.71 5.55
N PRO A 147 -8.92 12.88 6.11
CA PRO A 147 -8.88 14.15 5.39
C PRO A 147 -7.43 14.62 5.19
N SER A 148 -7.23 15.47 4.18
CA SER A 148 -5.92 16.05 3.85
C SER A 148 -5.56 17.26 4.72
N GLU A 149 -5.66 17.09 6.02
CA GLU A 149 -5.45 18.16 6.99
C GLU A 149 -4.77 17.66 8.26
N THR A 150 -4.14 18.58 8.99
CA THR A 150 -3.57 18.30 10.32
C THR A 150 -4.70 17.96 11.30
N PRO A 151 -4.51 17.01 12.23
CA PRO A 151 -3.22 16.39 12.62
C PRO A 151 -2.83 15.13 11.84
N TRP A 152 -3.55 14.75 10.78
CA TRP A 152 -3.25 13.53 10.04
C TRP A 152 -1.94 13.62 9.25
N ASP A 153 -1.10 12.58 9.35
CA ASP A 153 0.12 12.44 8.52
C ASP A 153 -0.28 12.39 7.03
N GLU A 154 0.41 13.17 6.20
CA GLU A 154 0.17 13.24 4.75
C GLU A 154 0.17 11.86 4.07
N LYS A 155 0.98 10.93 4.58
CA LYS A 155 1.05 9.56 4.05
C LYS A 155 -0.25 8.78 4.25
N MET A 156 -1.06 9.16 5.23
CA MET A 156 -2.33 8.55 5.60
C MET A 156 -3.52 9.25 4.97
N TRP A 157 -3.35 10.40 4.32
CA TRP A 157 -4.42 11.07 3.61
C TRP A 157 -5.07 10.18 2.55
N GLY A 158 -6.40 10.27 2.46
CA GLY A 158 -7.20 9.47 1.54
C GLY A 158 -7.38 8.00 1.96
N VAL A 159 -6.75 7.54 3.04
CA VAL A 159 -6.98 6.18 3.53
C VAL A 159 -8.43 6.04 4.00
N ARG A 160 -9.13 5.04 3.46
CA ARG A 160 -10.50 4.66 3.84
C ARG A 160 -10.50 3.94 5.19
N LEU A 161 -10.24 4.66 6.28
CA LEU A 161 -10.11 4.09 7.62
C LEU A 161 -11.39 3.36 8.06
N GLY A 162 -12.58 3.89 7.74
CA GLY A 162 -13.86 3.24 8.01
C GLY A 162 -13.96 1.83 7.43
N LEU A 163 -13.60 1.68 6.14
CA LEU A 163 -13.59 0.38 5.46
C LEU A 163 -12.56 -0.59 6.04
N ILE A 164 -11.38 -0.09 6.45
CA ILE A 164 -10.35 -0.92 7.09
C ILE A 164 -10.88 -1.48 8.41
N VAL A 165 -11.55 -0.65 9.21
CA VAL A 165 -12.15 -1.04 10.49
C VAL A 165 -13.24 -2.08 10.26
N ALA A 166 -14.17 -1.82 9.32
CA ALA A 166 -15.25 -2.73 8.99
C ALA A 166 -14.77 -4.12 8.50
N ARG A 167 -13.65 -4.17 7.75
CA ARG A 167 -13.05 -5.44 7.28
C ARG A 167 -12.33 -6.24 8.36
N ASN A 168 -12.06 -5.64 9.53
CA ASN A 168 -11.31 -6.27 10.61
C ASN A 168 -12.11 -6.30 11.94
N PRO A 169 -13.31 -6.92 11.95
CA PRO A 169 -14.20 -6.89 13.10
C PRO A 169 -13.64 -7.58 14.35
N GLN A 170 -12.57 -8.37 14.21
CA GLN A 170 -11.88 -9.03 15.32
C GLN A 170 -11.11 -8.05 16.23
N PHE A 171 -10.87 -6.82 15.79
CA PHE A 171 -10.18 -5.80 16.58
C PHE A 171 -11.10 -4.69 17.06
N THR A 172 -12.35 -4.67 16.59
CA THR A 172 -13.39 -3.76 17.05
C THR A 172 -14.25 -4.50 18.08
N PRO A 173 -14.38 -4.00 19.31
CA PRO A 173 -15.30 -4.58 20.26
C PRO A 173 -16.73 -4.51 19.69
N ARG A 174 -17.40 -5.66 19.55
CA ARG A 174 -18.85 -5.68 19.28
C ARG A 174 -19.53 -5.11 20.52
N LYS A 175 -20.29 -4.03 20.38
CA LYS A 175 -21.25 -3.63 21.42
C LYS A 175 -22.32 -4.73 21.47
N CYS A 176 -22.37 -5.45 22.60
CA CYS A 176 -23.46 -6.39 22.92
C CYS A 176 -24.77 -5.64 23.08
#